data_AF-A0A975ZQ61-F1
#
_entry.id   AF-A0A975ZQ61-F1
#
_cell.length_a   1.000
_cell.length_b   1.000
_cell.length_c   1.000
_cell.angle_alpha   90.00
_cell.angle_beta   90.00
_cell.angle_gamma   90.00
#
_symmetry.space_group_name_H-M   'P 1'
#
loop_
_entity.id
_entity.type
_entity.pdbx_description
1 polymer ?
#
loop_
_entity_poly.entity_id
_entity_poly.type
_entity_poly.pdbx_seq_one_letter_code
_entity_poly.pdbx_strand_id
1 'polypeptide(L)'
;MQEHFDAFAPGAANHVPLSPVSFLKRAAVVHPDHVATVQGDVRRTWGEVHDRVRRFAGGLTARGIGVGDTVTVIAPNLPELFEAHFAVPMAGAVLSALNTRLEAETIGYILDHSDSRLILASTDMLGLVRDALALAENRPEVIEIPLPGGAAQSATTFDDFLAAPFEGDGLPADEWQAMALNYTSGTSGRPKGVIYHHRGAYLMAMGTVAAWAMPQQPVYMSVVPMFHCNGWGHPWMVAIMGGTMVFPKSYAPEDLFAAIQTNGVTHFGAAPVILQMLAESPDAPRFDPPLNVMTAGAPPPPAILERMAALGAEVMHVYGLTETYGHISQCLPQPGWAGLDAGTQASHRARQGVALPMVEGVAVIDRQTGRPVPADGETQGEIAIRANTVMKGYYKNPQATAEAMQDGWFWSGDGAVVFDDGYIQIRDRLKDVIISGGENVSSVEVEAVLYRHPDIQTAAVVARPHPKWGEAPCAFVELRAGSQADEASIIAFCREHLAGFKTPKSVIFEPIPKTSTGKVQKFQLRNRIKELG
;
A
#
# COMPACT_ATOMS: atom_id res chain seq x y z
N MET A 1 5.94 -39.55 27.42
CA MET A 1 4.88 -38.97 26.57
C MET A 1 5.44 -37.84 25.71
N GLN A 2 5.94 -36.74 26.29
CA GLN A 2 6.58 -35.65 25.54
C GLN A 2 7.72 -36.14 24.63
N GLU A 3 8.58 -37.03 25.12
CA GLU A 3 9.67 -37.64 24.33
C GLU A 3 9.19 -38.35 23.06
N HIS A 4 7.94 -38.85 23.02
CA HIS A 4 7.39 -39.45 21.80
C HIS A 4 6.89 -38.41 20.79
N PHE A 5 6.45 -37.23 21.26
CA PHE A 5 6.12 -36.11 20.39
C PHE A 5 7.39 -35.46 19.82
N ASP A 6 8.45 -35.36 20.62
CA ASP A 6 9.71 -34.71 20.27
C ASP A 6 10.70 -35.66 19.53
N ALA A 7 10.32 -36.92 19.30
CA ALA A 7 11.18 -37.94 18.67
C ALA A 7 11.47 -37.70 17.18
N PHE A 8 10.77 -36.76 16.52
CA PHE A 8 10.82 -36.57 15.08
C PHE A 8 11.37 -35.20 14.73
N ALA A 9 12.47 -35.17 13.99
CA ALA A 9 12.97 -33.94 13.39
C ALA A 9 12.20 -33.63 12.09
N PRO A 10 12.02 -32.34 11.73
CA PRO A 10 11.50 -31.96 10.42
C PRO A 10 12.36 -32.53 9.29
N GLY A 11 11.73 -33.00 8.21
CA GLY A 11 12.41 -33.52 7.03
C GLY A 11 11.80 -33.00 5.73
N ALA A 12 12.43 -33.27 4.59
CA ALA A 12 12.01 -32.71 3.29
C ALA A 12 10.56 -33.04 2.90
N ALA A 13 9.96 -34.10 3.44
CA ALA A 13 8.57 -34.48 3.16
C ALA A 13 7.52 -33.66 3.95
N ASN A 14 7.88 -33.07 5.09
CA ASN A 14 6.95 -32.40 6.00
C ASN A 14 7.41 -31.03 6.50
N HIS A 15 8.53 -30.53 5.97
CA HIS A 15 9.06 -29.21 6.28
C HIS A 15 9.63 -28.57 5.01
N VAL A 16 8.75 -27.82 4.34
CA VAL A 16 9.05 -27.06 3.13
C VAL A 16 8.82 -25.58 3.47
N PRO A 17 9.77 -24.69 3.13
CA PRO A 17 9.67 -23.29 3.52
C PRO A 17 8.50 -22.60 2.82
N LEU A 18 7.78 -21.78 3.57
CA LEU A 18 6.68 -20.97 3.05
C LEU A 18 7.24 -19.85 2.18
N SER A 19 6.90 -19.88 0.89
CA SER A 19 7.30 -18.86 -0.07
C SER A 19 6.24 -18.72 -1.17
N PRO A 20 5.83 -17.49 -1.51
CA PRO A 20 4.88 -17.27 -2.61
C PRO A 20 5.45 -17.65 -3.99
N VAL A 21 6.77 -17.90 -4.11
CA VAL A 21 7.36 -18.50 -5.32
C VAL A 21 6.68 -19.83 -5.68
N SER A 22 6.27 -20.61 -4.66
CA SER A 22 5.55 -21.88 -4.86
C SER A 22 4.17 -21.70 -5.52
N PHE A 23 3.54 -20.53 -5.38
CA PHE A 23 2.22 -20.25 -5.96
C PHE A 23 2.26 -20.23 -7.47
N LEU A 24 3.34 -19.69 -8.06
CA LEU A 24 3.52 -19.65 -9.51
C LEU A 24 3.59 -21.06 -10.10
N LYS A 25 4.35 -21.96 -9.48
CA LYS A 25 4.44 -23.37 -9.90
C LYS A 25 3.05 -24.03 -9.85
N ARG A 26 2.28 -23.79 -8.78
CA ARG A 26 0.92 -24.30 -8.67
C ARG A 26 0.01 -23.76 -9.78
N ALA A 27 0.03 -22.46 -10.04
CA ALA A 27 -0.79 -21.83 -11.08
C ALA A 27 -0.49 -22.43 -12.46
N ALA A 28 0.80 -22.59 -12.79
CA ALA A 28 1.23 -23.18 -14.06
C ALA A 28 0.88 -24.66 -14.21
N VAL A 29 0.89 -25.45 -13.12
CA VAL A 29 0.54 -26.88 -13.17
C VAL A 29 -0.97 -27.08 -13.28
N VAL A 30 -1.76 -26.30 -12.54
CA VAL A 30 -3.23 -26.50 -12.46
C VAL A 30 -3.97 -25.77 -13.56
N HIS A 31 -3.47 -24.60 -13.98
CA HIS A 31 -4.12 -23.71 -14.93
C HIS A 31 -3.17 -23.25 -16.06
N PRO A 32 -2.42 -24.16 -16.71
CA PRO A 32 -1.38 -23.78 -17.68
C PRO A 32 -1.88 -22.86 -18.78
N ASP A 33 -3.09 -23.10 -19.30
CA ASP A 33 -3.68 -22.36 -20.41
C ASP A 33 -4.57 -21.19 -19.97
N HIS A 34 -4.77 -20.99 -18.66
CA HIS A 34 -5.56 -19.86 -18.17
C HIS A 34 -4.73 -18.57 -18.25
N VAL A 35 -5.38 -17.47 -18.63
CA VAL A 35 -4.73 -16.17 -18.79
C VAL A 35 -4.28 -15.64 -17.42
N ALA A 36 -2.97 -15.45 -17.26
CA ALA A 36 -2.34 -14.92 -16.07
C ALA A 36 -2.23 -13.40 -16.11
N THR A 37 -1.86 -12.82 -17.25
CA THR A 37 -1.68 -11.37 -17.40
C THR A 37 -2.31 -10.84 -18.69
N VAL A 38 -2.90 -9.65 -18.62
CA VAL A 38 -3.43 -8.92 -19.79
C VAL A 38 -2.89 -7.51 -19.83
N GLN A 39 -2.29 -7.09 -20.94
CA GLN A 39 -1.86 -5.72 -21.20
C GLN A 39 -2.21 -5.33 -22.64
N GLY A 40 -3.21 -4.47 -22.82
CA GLY A 40 -3.78 -4.22 -24.14
C GLY A 40 -4.25 -5.53 -24.79
N ASP A 41 -3.77 -5.80 -26.00
CA ASP A 41 -4.08 -7.04 -26.75
C ASP A 41 -3.20 -8.23 -26.34
N VAL A 42 -2.12 -8.00 -25.58
CA VAL A 42 -1.20 -9.06 -25.16
C VAL A 42 -1.80 -9.81 -23.98
N ARG A 43 -2.03 -11.11 -24.19
CA ARG A 43 -2.50 -12.06 -23.17
C ARG A 43 -1.43 -13.13 -23.00
N ARG A 44 -1.01 -13.36 -21.75
CA ARG A 44 -0.08 -14.45 -21.42
C ARG A 44 -0.74 -15.39 -20.44
N THR A 45 -0.61 -16.68 -20.70
CA THR A 45 -1.10 -17.78 -19.88
C THR A 45 -0.16 -18.04 -18.69
N TRP A 46 -0.61 -18.80 -17.69
CA TRP A 46 0.25 -19.19 -16.56
C TRP A 46 1.44 -20.04 -17.00
N GLY A 47 1.30 -20.88 -18.03
CA GLY A 47 2.41 -21.63 -18.61
C GLY A 47 3.50 -20.72 -19.18
N GLU A 48 3.09 -19.71 -19.96
CA GLU A 48 4.02 -18.73 -20.54
C GLU A 48 4.66 -17.84 -19.48
N VAL A 49 3.89 -17.35 -18.51
CA VAL A 49 4.40 -16.53 -17.41
C VAL A 49 5.38 -17.34 -16.56
N HIS A 50 5.10 -18.61 -16.27
CA HIS A 50 6.03 -19.47 -15.52
C HIS A 50 7.35 -19.70 -16.27
N ASP A 51 7.33 -19.98 -17.58
CA ASP A 51 8.55 -20.09 -18.38
C ASP A 51 9.35 -18.78 -18.37
N ARG A 52 8.69 -17.64 -18.59
CA ARG A 52 9.30 -16.31 -18.55
C ARG A 52 9.94 -16.00 -17.21
N VAL A 53 9.25 -16.25 -16.10
CA VAL A 53 9.80 -16.06 -14.75
C VAL A 53 11.04 -16.92 -14.54
N ARG A 54 11.05 -18.19 -14.98
CA ARG A 54 12.24 -19.04 -14.85
C ARG A 54 13.40 -18.52 -15.69
N ARG A 55 13.15 -18.05 -16.91
CA ARG A 55 14.19 -17.45 -17.78
C ARG A 55 14.71 -16.13 -17.24
N PHE A 56 13.86 -15.33 -16.61
CA PHE A 56 14.23 -14.13 -15.89
C PHE A 56 15.17 -14.49 -14.72
N ALA A 57 14.76 -15.41 -13.83
CA ALA A 57 15.62 -15.89 -12.75
C ALA A 57 16.95 -16.46 -13.29
N GLY A 58 16.91 -17.16 -14.42
CA GLY A 58 18.11 -17.60 -15.15
C GLY A 58 19.01 -16.43 -15.58
N GLY A 59 18.45 -15.37 -16.16
CA GLY A 59 19.17 -14.15 -16.54
C GLY A 59 19.82 -13.42 -15.37
N LEU A 60 19.19 -13.46 -14.19
CA LEU A 60 19.76 -12.94 -12.94
C LEU A 60 20.95 -13.80 -12.49
N THR A 61 20.76 -15.12 -12.37
CA THR A 61 21.83 -16.03 -11.92
C THR A 61 23.02 -16.09 -12.88
N ALA A 62 22.80 -15.95 -14.18
CA ALA A 62 23.86 -15.83 -15.19
C ALA A 62 24.76 -14.60 -14.97
N ARG A 63 24.27 -13.57 -14.28
CA ARG A 63 25.02 -12.39 -13.85
C ARG A 63 25.57 -12.50 -12.42
N GLY A 64 25.47 -13.68 -11.82
CA GLY A 64 25.90 -13.93 -10.44
C GLY A 64 24.99 -13.32 -9.38
N ILE A 65 23.78 -12.88 -9.74
CA ILE A 65 22.80 -12.33 -8.79
C ILE A 65 22.09 -13.47 -8.07
N GLY A 66 22.10 -13.43 -6.73
CA GLY A 66 21.40 -14.41 -5.91
C GLY A 66 21.19 -13.96 -4.47
N VAL A 67 21.40 -14.87 -3.51
CA VAL A 67 21.12 -14.62 -2.09
C VAL A 67 21.91 -13.43 -1.55
N GLY A 68 21.17 -12.42 -1.07
CA GLY A 68 21.74 -11.21 -0.48
C GLY A 68 21.87 -10.03 -1.44
N ASP A 69 21.68 -10.26 -2.75
CA ASP A 69 21.68 -9.18 -3.74
C ASP A 69 20.31 -8.51 -3.84
N THR A 70 20.31 -7.20 -4.12
CA THR A 70 19.08 -6.44 -4.37
C THR A 70 18.92 -6.18 -5.87
N VAL A 71 17.74 -6.51 -6.42
CA VAL A 71 17.35 -6.13 -7.79
C VAL A 71 16.32 -5.02 -7.69
N THR A 72 16.66 -3.85 -8.25
CA THR A 72 15.80 -2.68 -8.23
C THR A 72 14.92 -2.65 -9.48
N VAL A 73 13.64 -2.28 -9.34
CA VAL A 73 12.75 -2.03 -10.48
C VAL A 73 12.19 -0.61 -10.40
N ILE A 74 12.31 0.16 -11.49
CA ILE A 74 11.72 1.49 -11.64
C ILE A 74 10.84 1.49 -12.88
N ALA A 75 9.58 1.12 -12.68
CA ALA A 75 8.60 1.00 -13.75
C ALA A 75 7.18 1.23 -13.19
N PRO A 76 6.21 1.62 -14.03
CA PRO A 76 4.80 1.51 -13.67
C PRO A 76 4.42 0.02 -13.46
N ASN A 77 3.16 -0.23 -13.09
CA ASN A 77 2.64 -1.59 -13.07
C ASN A 77 2.70 -2.16 -14.50
N LEU A 78 3.53 -3.18 -14.69
CA LEU A 78 3.75 -3.89 -15.95
C LEU A 78 3.80 -5.41 -15.69
N PRO A 79 3.48 -6.25 -16.68
CA PRO A 79 3.66 -7.70 -16.58
C PRO A 79 5.07 -8.10 -16.12
N GLU A 80 6.11 -7.40 -16.55
CA GLU A 80 7.50 -7.67 -16.19
C GLU A 80 7.79 -7.38 -14.71
N LEU A 81 7.15 -6.36 -14.12
CA LEU A 81 7.22 -6.11 -12.67
C LEU A 81 6.44 -7.18 -11.90
N PHE A 82 5.32 -7.67 -12.42
CA PHE A 82 4.63 -8.82 -11.86
C PHE A 82 5.51 -10.09 -11.92
N GLU A 83 6.18 -10.35 -13.04
CA GLU A 83 7.15 -11.45 -13.18
C GLU A 83 8.31 -11.29 -12.18
N ALA A 84 8.80 -10.06 -11.95
CA ALA A 84 9.86 -9.78 -10.97
C ALA A 84 9.49 -10.17 -9.53
N HIS A 85 8.21 -10.12 -9.15
CA HIS A 85 7.72 -10.57 -7.82
C HIS A 85 7.92 -12.07 -7.59
N PHE A 86 8.22 -12.84 -8.64
CA PHE A 86 8.55 -14.26 -8.57
C PHE A 86 9.99 -14.54 -8.99
N ALA A 87 10.48 -13.92 -10.07
CA ALA A 87 11.80 -14.22 -10.63
C ALA A 87 12.96 -13.81 -9.73
N VAL A 88 12.89 -12.61 -9.14
CA VAL A 88 13.91 -12.11 -8.22
C VAL A 88 14.03 -12.99 -6.97
N PRO A 89 12.94 -13.29 -6.24
CA PRO A 89 13.02 -14.21 -5.10
C PRO A 89 13.28 -15.66 -5.50
N MET A 90 12.91 -16.11 -6.71
CA MET A 90 13.29 -17.42 -7.24
C MET A 90 14.81 -17.57 -7.41
N ALA A 91 15.50 -16.50 -7.79
CA ALA A 91 16.96 -16.45 -7.80
C ALA A 91 17.57 -16.31 -6.38
N GLY A 92 16.75 -16.14 -5.34
CA GLY A 92 17.17 -15.89 -3.96
C GLY A 92 17.48 -14.42 -3.64
N ALA A 93 17.34 -13.52 -4.62
CA ALA A 93 17.60 -12.10 -4.48
C ALA A 93 16.40 -11.34 -3.88
N VAL A 94 16.62 -10.09 -3.49
CA VAL A 94 15.64 -9.20 -2.86
C VAL A 94 15.08 -8.22 -3.89
N LEU A 95 13.75 -8.20 -4.05
CA LEU A 95 13.07 -7.26 -4.95
C LEU A 95 12.92 -5.88 -4.30
N SER A 96 13.44 -4.83 -4.94
CA SER A 96 13.27 -3.43 -4.54
C SER A 96 12.53 -2.65 -5.63
N ALA A 97 11.19 -2.64 -5.58
CA ALA A 97 10.37 -1.86 -6.52
C ALA A 97 10.23 -0.41 -6.01
N LEU A 98 10.66 0.56 -6.81
CA LEU A 98 10.72 1.97 -6.41
C LEU A 98 9.55 2.78 -6.97
N ASN A 99 9.17 3.79 -6.19
CA ASN A 99 8.16 4.75 -6.58
C ASN A 99 8.67 5.62 -7.74
N THR A 100 8.00 5.53 -8.87
CA THR A 100 8.35 6.23 -10.13
C THR A 100 8.18 7.75 -10.06
N ARG A 101 7.58 8.29 -8.99
CA ARG A 101 7.45 9.74 -8.78
C ARG A 101 8.49 10.33 -7.84
N LEU A 102 9.48 9.55 -7.44
CA LEU A 102 10.60 10.07 -6.64
C LEU A 102 11.57 10.85 -7.54
N GLU A 103 12.19 11.87 -6.97
CA GLU A 103 13.26 12.62 -7.60
C GLU A 103 14.56 11.80 -7.70
N ALA A 104 15.41 12.15 -8.67
CA ALA A 104 16.65 11.46 -8.97
C ALA A 104 17.59 11.35 -7.75
N GLU A 105 17.65 12.38 -6.90
CA GLU A 105 18.47 12.39 -5.68
C GLU A 105 18.05 11.29 -4.70
N THR A 106 16.75 11.18 -4.42
CA THR A 106 16.23 10.14 -3.54
C THR A 106 16.42 8.75 -4.14
N ILE A 107 16.25 8.60 -5.45
CA ILE A 107 16.52 7.31 -6.12
C ILE A 107 18.01 6.97 -6.00
N GLY A 108 18.92 7.91 -6.27
CA GLY A 108 20.36 7.70 -6.13
C GLY A 108 20.75 7.25 -4.72
N TYR A 109 20.22 7.92 -3.69
CA TYR A 109 20.37 7.49 -2.30
C TYR A 109 19.85 6.07 -2.07
N ILE A 110 18.69 5.71 -2.61
CA ILE A 110 18.12 4.36 -2.45
C ILE A 110 19.01 3.30 -3.12
N LEU A 111 19.54 3.58 -4.32
CA LEU A 111 20.43 2.66 -5.04
C LEU A 111 21.72 2.36 -4.26
N ASP A 112 22.29 3.37 -3.59
CA ASP A 112 23.44 3.21 -2.71
C ASP A 112 23.04 2.49 -1.42
N HIS A 113 21.95 2.93 -0.78
CA HIS A 113 21.53 2.37 0.49
C HIS A 113 21.19 0.89 0.37
N SER A 114 20.52 0.47 -0.70
CA SER A 114 20.05 -0.91 -0.94
C SER A 114 21.12 -1.85 -1.51
N ASP A 115 22.33 -1.35 -1.78
CA ASP A 115 23.39 -2.09 -2.48
C ASP A 115 22.87 -2.71 -3.80
N SER A 116 22.06 -1.96 -4.56
CA SER A 116 21.39 -2.44 -5.77
C SER A 116 22.38 -3.02 -6.77
N ARG A 117 22.15 -4.27 -7.21
CA ARG A 117 23.05 -4.99 -8.11
C ARG A 117 22.69 -4.86 -9.59
N LEU A 118 21.40 -4.69 -9.86
CA LEU A 118 20.82 -4.54 -11.19
C LEU A 118 19.57 -3.65 -11.10
N ILE A 119 19.30 -2.86 -12.15
CA ILE A 119 18.10 -2.06 -12.31
C ILE A 119 17.34 -2.54 -13.52
N LEU A 120 16.05 -2.80 -13.36
CA LEU A 120 15.09 -2.93 -14.45
C LEU A 120 14.31 -1.63 -14.54
N ALA A 121 14.30 -0.99 -15.70
CA ALA A 121 13.67 0.32 -15.87
C ALA A 121 12.82 0.36 -17.12
N SER A 122 11.57 0.82 -17.01
CA SER A 122 10.76 1.05 -18.20
C SER A 122 11.34 2.18 -19.06
N THR A 123 11.10 2.13 -20.37
CA THR A 123 11.65 3.11 -21.33
C THR A 123 11.45 4.57 -20.90
N ASP A 124 10.28 4.90 -20.38
CA ASP A 124 9.92 6.24 -19.89
C ASP A 124 10.71 6.67 -18.64
N MET A 125 11.25 5.71 -17.88
CA MET A 125 12.01 5.94 -16.65
C MET A 125 13.53 6.00 -16.87
N LEU A 126 14.05 5.66 -18.06
CA LEU A 126 15.49 5.64 -18.34
C LEU A 126 16.17 6.99 -18.11
N GLY A 127 15.49 8.11 -18.40
CA GLY A 127 16.01 9.45 -18.12
C GLY A 127 16.22 9.68 -16.63
N LEU A 128 15.22 9.35 -15.82
CA LEU A 128 15.28 9.45 -14.36
C LEU A 128 16.37 8.55 -13.76
N VAL A 129 16.50 7.31 -14.27
CA VAL A 129 17.53 6.36 -13.84
C VAL A 129 18.92 6.89 -14.15
N ARG A 130 19.14 7.46 -15.34
CA ARG A 130 20.43 8.06 -15.71
C ARG A 130 20.79 9.21 -14.77
N ASP A 131 19.84 10.09 -14.48
CA ASP A 131 20.07 11.23 -13.58
C ASP A 131 20.35 10.76 -12.15
N ALA A 132 19.66 9.72 -11.67
CA ALA A 132 19.91 9.12 -10.37
C ALA A 132 21.29 8.44 -10.29
N LEU A 133 21.70 7.70 -11.33
CA LEU A 133 23.02 7.06 -11.43
C LEU A 133 24.16 8.07 -11.49
N ALA A 134 23.91 9.28 -12.01
CA ALA A 134 24.91 10.35 -11.97
C ALA A 134 25.16 10.87 -10.53
N LEU A 135 24.18 10.72 -9.64
CA LEU A 135 24.25 11.15 -8.23
C LEU A 135 24.64 10.03 -7.26
N ALA A 136 24.34 8.78 -7.58
CA ALA A 136 24.69 7.61 -6.78
C ALA A 136 26.22 7.37 -6.76
N GLU A 137 26.71 6.56 -5.82
CA GLU A 137 28.05 5.96 -5.85
C GLU A 137 28.04 4.59 -6.55
N ASN A 138 26.96 3.84 -6.39
CA ASN A 138 26.72 2.54 -6.99
C ASN A 138 26.39 2.65 -8.48
N ARG A 139 26.84 1.69 -9.29
CA ARG A 139 26.64 1.65 -10.75
C ARG A 139 26.11 0.28 -11.20
N PRO A 140 24.87 -0.10 -10.81
CA PRO A 140 24.25 -1.33 -11.28
C PRO A 140 24.05 -1.32 -12.80
N GLU A 141 24.05 -2.51 -13.40
CA GLU A 141 23.62 -2.71 -14.80
C GLU A 141 22.15 -2.28 -14.94
N VAL A 142 21.83 -1.58 -16.03
CA VAL A 142 20.45 -1.17 -16.35
C VAL A 142 19.94 -2.02 -17.51
N ILE A 143 18.80 -2.66 -17.28
CA ILE A 143 18.05 -3.43 -18.28
C ILE A 143 16.76 -2.68 -18.58
N GLU A 144 16.53 -2.37 -19.84
CA GLU A 144 15.31 -1.66 -20.26
C GLU A 144 14.12 -2.62 -20.34
N ILE A 145 12.96 -2.19 -19.86
CA ILE A 145 11.65 -2.79 -20.15
C ILE A 145 10.98 -1.93 -21.22
N PRO A 146 10.95 -2.36 -22.49
CA PRO A 146 10.26 -1.63 -23.55
C PRO A 146 8.77 -1.47 -23.24
N LEU A 147 8.25 -0.25 -23.36
CA LEU A 147 6.81 -0.02 -23.24
C LEU A 147 6.07 -0.47 -24.52
N PRO A 148 4.81 -0.94 -24.41
CA PRO A 148 4.03 -1.34 -25.57
C PRO A 148 3.98 -0.26 -26.67
N GLY A 149 4.35 -0.63 -27.90
CA GLY A 149 4.36 0.27 -29.06
C GLY A 149 5.54 1.25 -29.11
N GLY A 150 6.44 1.25 -28.11
CA GLY A 150 7.66 2.05 -28.08
C GLY A 150 8.86 1.33 -28.70
N ALA A 151 9.83 2.09 -29.20
CA ALA A 151 11.13 1.55 -29.60
C ALA A 151 12.08 1.49 -28.39
N ALA A 152 12.85 0.42 -28.28
CA ALA A 152 13.91 0.30 -27.28
C ALA A 152 14.95 1.42 -27.44
N GLN A 153 15.44 1.94 -26.32
CA GLN A 153 16.42 3.03 -26.26
C GLN A 153 17.79 2.60 -25.72
N SER A 154 17.89 1.38 -25.21
CA SER A 154 19.07 0.80 -24.58
C SER A 154 19.63 -0.37 -25.39
N ALA A 155 20.90 -0.70 -25.15
CA ALA A 155 21.55 -1.82 -25.84
C ALA A 155 21.03 -3.19 -25.40
N THR A 156 20.49 -3.31 -24.18
CA THR A 156 19.97 -4.55 -23.62
C THR A 156 18.53 -4.33 -23.15
N THR A 157 17.60 -5.05 -23.77
CA THR A 157 16.19 -5.07 -23.35
C THR A 157 15.92 -6.23 -22.39
N PHE A 158 14.74 -6.22 -21.77
CA PHE A 158 14.28 -7.28 -20.89
C PHE A 158 14.25 -8.63 -21.59
N ASP A 159 13.76 -8.69 -22.83
CA ASP A 159 13.70 -9.94 -23.59
C ASP A 159 15.10 -10.45 -23.98
N ASP A 160 16.07 -9.56 -24.26
CA ASP A 160 17.49 -9.93 -24.47
C ASP A 160 18.15 -10.45 -23.19
N PHE A 161 17.69 -9.94 -22.04
CA PHE A 161 18.21 -10.29 -20.73
C PHE A 161 17.75 -11.69 -20.27
N LEU A 162 16.59 -12.18 -20.76
CA LEU A 162 16.11 -13.53 -20.47
C LEU A 162 17.13 -14.59 -20.94
N ALA A 163 17.42 -15.57 -20.10
CA ALA A 163 18.42 -16.60 -20.39
C ALA A 163 17.80 -18.01 -20.41
N ALA A 164 18.66 -19.04 -20.27
CA ALA A 164 18.21 -20.39 -19.99
C ALA A 164 17.35 -20.40 -18.71
N PRO A 165 16.26 -21.18 -18.66
CA PRO A 165 15.42 -21.26 -17.46
C PRO A 165 16.25 -21.60 -16.21
N PHE A 166 15.94 -20.96 -15.09
CA PHE A 166 16.50 -21.30 -13.78
C PHE A 166 16.27 -22.77 -13.47
N GLU A 167 17.24 -23.43 -12.86
CA GLU A 167 17.20 -24.84 -12.47
C GLU A 167 16.82 -24.98 -10.98
N GLY A 168 15.90 -25.88 -10.65
CA GLY A 168 15.39 -26.07 -9.28
C GLY A 168 13.99 -25.51 -9.03
N ASP A 169 13.57 -25.47 -7.76
CA ASP A 169 12.23 -25.00 -7.36
C ASP A 169 12.16 -23.50 -7.01
N GLY A 170 13.31 -22.86 -6.75
CA GLY A 170 13.40 -21.45 -6.39
C GLY A 170 12.92 -21.14 -4.97
N LEU A 171 12.76 -22.15 -4.11
CA LEU A 171 12.36 -21.94 -2.73
C LEU A 171 13.57 -21.47 -1.90
N PRO A 172 13.36 -20.57 -0.91
CA PRO A 172 14.44 -20.17 -0.02
C PRO A 172 14.88 -21.36 0.84
N ALA A 173 16.11 -21.34 1.36
CA ALA A 173 16.55 -22.33 2.34
C ALA A 173 15.88 -22.12 3.71
N ASP A 174 15.58 -20.86 4.03
CA ASP A 174 14.86 -20.44 5.23
C ASP A 174 13.78 -19.41 4.84
N GLU A 175 12.54 -19.65 5.23
CA GLU A 175 11.40 -18.76 4.95
C GLU A 175 11.53 -17.37 5.63
N TRP A 176 12.48 -17.20 6.55
CA TRP A 176 12.87 -15.91 7.12
C TRP A 176 13.88 -15.12 6.26
N GLN A 177 14.39 -15.68 5.16
CA GLN A 177 15.24 -14.95 4.21
C GLN A 177 14.50 -13.73 3.63
N ALA A 178 15.25 -12.67 3.34
CA ALA A 178 14.70 -11.46 2.76
C ALA A 178 14.20 -11.72 1.34
N MET A 179 13.00 -11.22 1.04
CA MET A 179 12.31 -11.42 -0.23
C MET A 179 12.11 -10.11 -0.99
N ALA A 180 11.80 -9.03 -0.26
CA ALA A 180 11.61 -7.71 -0.84
C ALA A 180 12.10 -6.61 0.11
N LEU A 181 12.47 -5.47 -0.47
CA LEU A 181 12.89 -4.25 0.22
C LEU A 181 12.01 -3.10 -0.25
N ASN A 182 11.14 -2.60 0.65
CA ASN A 182 10.19 -1.55 0.33
C ASN A 182 10.59 -0.24 1.02
N TYR A 183 10.68 0.86 0.28
CA TYR A 183 11.05 2.15 0.86
C TYR A 183 9.82 2.98 1.28
N THR A 184 9.84 3.44 2.52
CA THR A 184 8.81 4.34 3.07
C THR A 184 9.04 5.78 2.59
N SER A 185 7.98 6.59 2.52
CA SER A 185 8.04 7.99 2.06
C SER A 185 8.70 8.98 3.04
N GLY A 186 9.55 8.50 3.96
CA GLY A 186 10.42 9.34 4.81
C GLY A 186 9.72 10.50 5.52
N THR A 187 8.81 10.24 6.47
CA THR A 187 8.14 11.33 7.22
C THR A 187 9.08 12.16 8.11
N SER A 188 10.35 11.77 8.24
CA SER A 188 11.38 12.41 9.06
C SER A 188 12.68 12.70 8.31
N GLY A 189 12.68 12.68 6.97
CA GLY A 189 13.88 12.86 6.14
C GLY A 189 14.04 11.73 5.12
N ARG A 190 15.18 11.02 5.15
CA ARG A 190 15.50 9.97 4.17
C ARG A 190 14.58 8.74 4.29
N PRO A 191 14.15 8.13 3.16
CA PRO A 191 13.38 6.89 3.14
C PRO A 191 14.01 5.74 3.93
N LYS A 192 13.20 5.00 4.70
CA LYS A 192 13.65 3.77 5.39
C LYS A 192 13.28 2.55 4.54
N GLY A 193 14.23 1.64 4.34
CA GLY A 193 14.00 0.36 3.66
C GLY A 193 13.42 -0.68 4.62
N VAL A 194 12.22 -1.17 4.34
CA VAL A 194 11.48 -2.18 5.10
C VAL A 194 11.72 -3.54 4.48
N ILE A 195 12.23 -4.49 5.27
CA ILE A 195 12.57 -5.83 4.79
C ILE A 195 11.38 -6.77 4.96
N TYR A 196 10.96 -7.39 3.86
CA TYR A 196 10.02 -8.50 3.84
C TYR A 196 10.76 -9.83 3.79
N HIS A 197 10.16 -10.87 4.35
CA HIS A 197 10.61 -12.25 4.30
C HIS A 197 9.53 -13.14 3.64
N HIS A 198 9.95 -14.30 3.15
CA HIS A 198 9.08 -15.20 2.37
C HIS A 198 7.85 -15.69 3.15
N ARG A 199 8.02 -16.08 4.42
CA ARG A 199 6.92 -16.54 5.29
C ARG A 199 5.78 -15.51 5.38
N GLY A 200 6.12 -14.24 5.55
CA GLY A 200 5.17 -13.15 5.75
C GLY A 200 4.43 -12.85 4.46
N ALA A 201 5.15 -12.82 3.34
CA ALA A 201 4.55 -12.66 2.01
C ALA A 201 3.58 -13.79 1.67
N TYR A 202 3.93 -15.04 1.99
CA TYR A 202 3.06 -16.21 1.83
C TYR A 202 1.77 -16.07 2.65
N LEU A 203 1.90 -15.78 3.95
CA LEU A 203 0.76 -15.65 4.86
C LEU A 203 -0.11 -14.43 4.55
N MET A 204 0.49 -13.33 4.08
CA MET A 204 -0.24 -12.16 3.60
C MET A 204 -1.14 -12.54 2.41
N ALA A 205 -0.58 -13.17 1.38
CA ALA A 205 -1.34 -13.58 0.20
C ALA A 205 -2.50 -14.53 0.55
N MET A 206 -2.24 -15.54 1.38
CA MET A 206 -3.26 -16.50 1.82
C MET A 206 -4.30 -15.89 2.77
N GLY A 207 -3.88 -15.00 3.65
CA GLY A 207 -4.77 -14.32 4.58
C GLY A 207 -5.75 -13.40 3.85
N THR A 208 -5.31 -12.70 2.79
CA THR A 208 -6.21 -11.88 1.94
C THR A 208 -7.29 -12.72 1.29
N VAL A 209 -6.99 -13.95 0.85
CA VAL A 209 -8.00 -14.86 0.27
C VAL A 209 -9.15 -15.09 1.25
N ALA A 210 -8.83 -15.38 2.51
CA ALA A 210 -9.83 -15.60 3.55
C ALA A 210 -10.56 -14.30 3.95
N ALA A 211 -9.82 -13.19 4.08
CA ALA A 211 -10.36 -11.89 4.48
C ALA A 211 -11.35 -11.30 3.47
N TRP A 212 -10.99 -11.35 2.19
CA TRP A 212 -11.76 -10.76 1.09
C TRP A 212 -12.74 -11.73 0.44
N ALA A 213 -12.77 -12.99 0.90
CA ALA A 213 -13.56 -14.06 0.30
C ALA A 213 -13.29 -14.21 -1.22
N MET A 214 -12.01 -14.22 -1.61
CA MET A 214 -11.60 -14.25 -3.01
C MET A 214 -12.16 -15.50 -3.71
N PRO A 215 -12.84 -15.36 -4.87
CA PRO A 215 -13.27 -16.51 -5.65
C PRO A 215 -12.06 -17.17 -6.33
N GLN A 216 -12.22 -18.41 -6.79
CA GLN A 216 -11.25 -19.05 -7.67
C GLN A 216 -11.15 -18.28 -9.00
N GLN A 217 -9.94 -18.15 -9.53
CA GLN A 217 -9.64 -17.49 -10.80
C GLN A 217 -10.23 -16.06 -10.92
N PRO A 218 -9.98 -15.17 -9.95
CA PRO A 218 -10.49 -13.80 -10.03
C PRO A 218 -9.82 -13.03 -11.18
N VAL A 219 -10.54 -12.10 -11.78
CA VAL A 219 -9.95 -11.08 -12.67
C VAL A 219 -9.66 -9.83 -11.85
N TYR A 220 -8.39 -9.57 -11.57
CA TYR A 220 -7.93 -8.48 -10.73
C TYR A 220 -7.26 -7.39 -11.56
N MET A 221 -7.67 -6.12 -11.41
CA MET A 221 -7.04 -5.00 -12.11
C MET A 221 -5.93 -4.35 -11.27
N SER A 222 -4.74 -4.20 -11.87
CA SER A 222 -3.51 -3.73 -11.22
C SER A 222 -3.49 -2.21 -11.04
N VAL A 223 -4.30 -1.71 -10.09
CA VAL A 223 -4.37 -0.28 -9.74
C VAL A 223 -3.41 0.11 -8.61
N VAL A 224 -3.35 -0.67 -7.52
CA VAL A 224 -2.36 -0.44 -6.45
C VAL A 224 -0.95 -0.53 -7.05
N PRO A 225 -0.09 0.49 -6.88
CA PRO A 225 1.26 0.41 -7.40
C PRO A 225 2.04 -0.74 -6.76
N MET A 226 2.71 -1.55 -7.56
CA MET A 226 3.51 -2.69 -7.10
C MET A 226 4.76 -2.25 -6.33
N PHE A 227 5.22 -1.01 -6.47
CA PHE A 227 6.24 -0.44 -5.58
C PHE A 227 5.73 -0.16 -4.16
N HIS A 228 4.41 -0.16 -3.94
CA HIS A 228 3.81 0.14 -2.65
C HIS A 228 3.36 -1.16 -1.96
N CYS A 229 4.17 -1.59 -0.98
CA CYS A 229 3.97 -2.85 -0.24
C CYS A 229 3.82 -4.05 -1.19
N ASN A 230 4.60 -4.11 -2.27
CA ASN A 230 4.50 -5.16 -3.29
C ASN A 230 3.07 -5.34 -3.85
N GLY A 231 2.33 -4.24 -4.05
CA GLY A 231 0.93 -4.28 -4.49
C GLY A 231 0.01 -4.95 -3.46
N TRP A 232 0.29 -4.77 -2.17
CA TRP A 232 -0.39 -5.40 -1.02
C TRP A 232 -0.34 -6.94 -1.04
N GLY A 233 0.67 -7.51 -1.70
CA GLY A 233 0.78 -8.95 -1.91
C GLY A 233 -0.23 -9.53 -2.90
N HIS A 234 -1.01 -8.70 -3.60
CA HIS A 234 -1.99 -9.15 -4.58
C HIS A 234 -1.39 -9.86 -5.81
N PRO A 235 -0.16 -9.54 -6.29
CA PRO A 235 0.50 -10.36 -7.32
C PRO A 235 0.59 -11.84 -6.93
N TRP A 236 0.98 -12.12 -5.68
CA TRP A 236 1.09 -13.47 -5.15
C TRP A 236 -0.29 -14.09 -4.89
N MET A 237 -1.25 -13.32 -4.40
CA MET A 237 -2.63 -13.76 -4.19
C MET A 237 -3.30 -14.20 -5.51
N VAL A 238 -3.14 -13.43 -6.59
CA VAL A 238 -3.69 -13.78 -7.90
C VAL A 238 -3.10 -15.09 -8.42
N ALA A 239 -1.80 -15.32 -8.18
CA ALA A 239 -1.16 -16.59 -8.56
C ALA A 239 -1.70 -17.80 -7.80
N ILE A 240 -1.84 -17.72 -6.48
CA ILE A 240 -2.37 -18.88 -5.72
C ILE A 240 -3.83 -19.20 -6.06
N MET A 241 -4.60 -18.19 -6.46
CA MET A 241 -5.98 -18.35 -6.92
C MET A 241 -6.10 -18.71 -8.41
N GLY A 242 -4.99 -18.77 -9.15
CA GLY A 242 -4.97 -19.04 -10.59
C GLY A 242 -5.71 -18.00 -11.43
N GLY A 243 -5.80 -16.75 -10.94
CA GLY A 243 -6.55 -15.67 -11.59
C GLY A 243 -5.81 -14.93 -12.70
N THR A 244 -6.40 -13.84 -13.16
CA THR A 244 -5.87 -12.95 -14.21
C THR A 244 -5.55 -11.58 -13.61
N MET A 245 -4.34 -11.08 -13.83
CA MET A 245 -3.95 -9.71 -13.52
C MET A 245 -4.03 -8.82 -14.77
N VAL A 246 -4.89 -7.81 -14.74
CA VAL A 246 -5.12 -6.87 -15.85
C VAL A 246 -4.35 -5.58 -15.60
N PHE A 247 -3.52 -5.18 -16.56
CA PHE A 247 -2.77 -3.94 -16.55
C PHE A 247 -3.51 -2.91 -17.42
N PRO A 248 -4.19 -1.91 -16.83
CA PRO A 248 -4.91 -0.91 -17.59
C PRO A 248 -3.95 -0.02 -18.37
N LYS A 249 -4.43 0.57 -19.47
CA LYS A 249 -3.64 1.47 -20.33
C LYS A 249 -3.14 2.70 -19.58
N SER A 250 -4.01 3.29 -18.77
CA SER A 250 -3.69 4.36 -17.85
C SER A 250 -4.61 4.29 -16.63
N TYR A 251 -4.43 5.21 -15.69
CA TYR A 251 -5.31 5.35 -14.54
C TYR A 251 -6.41 6.40 -14.75
N ALA A 252 -6.61 6.88 -15.98
CA ALA A 252 -7.76 7.74 -16.30
C ALA A 252 -9.07 6.93 -16.18
N PRO A 253 -10.18 7.53 -15.69
CA PRO A 253 -11.40 6.79 -15.42
C PRO A 253 -11.95 6.06 -16.66
N GLU A 254 -11.85 6.65 -17.85
CA GLU A 254 -12.26 6.01 -19.11
C GLU A 254 -11.47 4.74 -19.44
N ASP A 255 -10.16 4.73 -19.19
CA ASP A 255 -9.31 3.56 -19.41
C ASP A 255 -9.56 2.47 -18.35
N LEU A 256 -9.87 2.87 -17.11
CA LEU A 256 -10.25 1.96 -16.04
C LEU A 256 -11.60 1.30 -16.32
N PHE A 257 -12.61 2.07 -16.74
CA PHE A 257 -13.92 1.53 -17.12
C PHE A 257 -13.82 0.61 -18.33
N ALA A 258 -13.05 1.00 -19.35
CA ALA A 258 -12.79 0.16 -20.51
C ALA A 258 -12.12 -1.16 -20.13
N ALA A 259 -11.11 -1.12 -19.24
CA ALA A 259 -10.44 -2.31 -18.74
C ALA A 259 -11.39 -3.22 -17.94
N ILE A 260 -12.26 -2.63 -17.10
CA ILE A 260 -13.27 -3.35 -16.32
C ILE A 260 -14.24 -4.10 -17.25
N GLN A 261 -14.82 -3.40 -18.23
CA GLN A 261 -15.81 -3.97 -19.14
C GLN A 261 -15.18 -5.01 -20.09
N THR A 262 -14.04 -4.68 -20.70
CA THR A 262 -13.40 -5.53 -21.73
C THR A 262 -12.88 -6.84 -21.16
N ASN A 263 -12.38 -6.81 -19.92
CA ASN A 263 -11.75 -7.98 -19.31
C ASN A 263 -12.61 -8.66 -18.24
N GLY A 264 -13.79 -8.11 -17.92
CA GLY A 264 -14.65 -8.63 -16.86
C GLY A 264 -13.96 -8.54 -15.49
N VAL A 265 -13.36 -7.39 -15.18
CA VAL A 265 -12.68 -7.19 -13.89
C VAL A 265 -13.67 -7.38 -12.75
N THR A 266 -13.26 -8.19 -11.78
CA THR A 266 -14.06 -8.55 -10.60
C THR A 266 -13.56 -7.88 -9.33
N HIS A 267 -12.25 -7.60 -9.26
CA HIS A 267 -11.58 -7.09 -8.07
C HIS A 267 -10.53 -6.04 -8.43
N PHE A 268 -10.36 -5.02 -7.58
CA PHE A 268 -9.11 -4.26 -7.52
C PHE A 268 -8.91 -3.61 -6.15
N GLY A 269 -7.66 -3.37 -5.80
CA GLY A 269 -7.30 -2.47 -4.69
C GLY A 269 -7.06 -1.07 -5.22
N ALA A 270 -7.43 -0.03 -4.47
CA ALA A 270 -7.16 1.35 -4.87
C ALA A 270 -7.01 2.30 -3.68
N ALA A 271 -6.38 3.44 -3.94
CA ALA A 271 -6.43 4.57 -3.02
C ALA A 271 -7.79 5.30 -3.15
N PRO A 272 -8.26 6.00 -2.10
CA PRO A 272 -9.51 6.76 -2.12
C PRO A 272 -9.63 7.75 -3.30
N VAL A 273 -8.51 8.32 -3.76
CA VAL A 273 -8.49 9.25 -4.90
C VAL A 273 -8.96 8.60 -6.20
N ILE A 274 -8.65 7.32 -6.43
CA ILE A 274 -9.14 6.59 -7.60
C ILE A 274 -10.65 6.35 -7.46
N LEU A 275 -11.13 6.01 -6.26
CA LEU A 275 -12.56 5.85 -6.02
C LEU A 275 -13.33 7.14 -6.25
N GLN A 276 -12.78 8.26 -5.78
CA GLN A 276 -13.36 9.58 -6.01
C GLN A 276 -13.45 9.88 -7.51
N MET A 277 -12.35 9.69 -8.24
CA MET A 277 -12.29 9.94 -9.68
C MET A 277 -13.27 9.05 -10.48
N LEU A 278 -13.46 7.79 -10.07
CA LEU A 278 -14.47 6.91 -10.68
C LEU A 278 -15.90 7.35 -10.32
N ALA A 279 -16.16 7.66 -9.05
CA ALA A 279 -17.47 8.07 -8.54
C ALA A 279 -17.96 9.42 -9.08
N GLU A 280 -17.03 10.32 -9.43
CA GLU A 280 -17.31 11.65 -9.98
C GLU A 280 -17.32 11.67 -11.51
N SER A 281 -17.00 10.55 -12.18
CA SER A 281 -16.98 10.49 -13.64
C SER A 281 -18.41 10.56 -14.22
N PRO A 282 -18.69 11.48 -15.17
CA PRO A 282 -20.03 11.63 -15.77
C PRO A 282 -20.52 10.36 -16.48
N ASP A 283 -19.60 9.60 -17.07
CA ASP A 283 -19.88 8.42 -17.88
C ASP A 283 -19.66 7.12 -17.10
N ALA A 284 -19.74 7.16 -15.77
CA ALA A 284 -19.53 6.00 -14.92
C ALA A 284 -20.56 4.89 -15.22
N PRO A 285 -20.12 3.68 -15.63
CA PRO A 285 -21.03 2.58 -15.91
C PRO A 285 -21.54 1.97 -14.61
N ARG A 286 -22.69 1.30 -14.69
CA ARG A 286 -23.12 0.39 -13.63
C ARG A 286 -22.35 -0.94 -13.76
N PHE A 287 -21.83 -1.43 -12.65
CA PHE A 287 -21.17 -2.72 -12.53
C PHE A 287 -22.22 -3.81 -12.24
N ASP A 288 -22.35 -4.74 -13.18
CA ASP A 288 -23.13 -5.97 -13.02
C ASP A 288 -22.38 -7.10 -13.76
N PRO A 289 -21.81 -8.09 -13.04
CA PRO A 289 -21.90 -8.33 -11.60
C PRO A 289 -21.18 -7.26 -10.73
N PRO A 290 -21.39 -7.25 -9.40
CA PRO A 290 -20.75 -6.29 -8.51
C PRO A 290 -19.22 -6.30 -8.56
N LEU A 291 -18.64 -5.11 -8.49
CA LEU A 291 -17.19 -4.91 -8.48
C LEU A 291 -16.66 -4.83 -7.06
N ASN A 292 -15.76 -5.73 -6.67
CA ASN A 292 -15.22 -5.76 -5.31
C ASN A 292 -13.97 -4.89 -5.21
N VAL A 293 -13.95 -3.96 -4.25
CA VAL A 293 -12.88 -2.98 -4.14
C VAL A 293 -12.33 -2.92 -2.73
N MET A 294 -11.04 -3.19 -2.57
CA MET A 294 -10.33 -2.88 -1.32
C MET A 294 -9.74 -1.48 -1.41
N THR A 295 -9.93 -0.68 -0.36
CA THR A 295 -9.34 0.66 -0.27
C THR A 295 -8.59 0.84 1.03
N ALA A 296 -7.46 1.53 0.99
CA ALA A 296 -6.64 1.80 2.16
C ALA A 296 -6.09 3.22 2.13
N GLY A 297 -5.76 3.75 3.31
CA GLY A 297 -5.26 5.11 3.47
C GLY A 297 -6.23 5.97 4.27
N ALA A 298 -6.47 7.20 3.81
CA ALA A 298 -7.50 8.04 4.42
C ALA A 298 -8.88 7.38 4.24
N PRO A 299 -9.77 7.43 5.24
CA PRO A 299 -11.13 6.92 5.08
C PRO A 299 -11.80 7.61 3.89
N PRO A 300 -12.36 6.86 2.92
CA PRO A 300 -13.11 7.47 1.84
C PRO A 300 -14.30 8.26 2.42
N PRO A 301 -14.61 9.45 1.89
CA PRO A 301 -15.78 10.19 2.35
C PRO A 301 -17.06 9.37 2.16
N PRO A 302 -18.04 9.47 3.08
CA PRO A 302 -19.35 8.82 2.98
C PRO A 302 -19.99 8.91 1.58
N ALA A 303 -20.01 10.12 1.00
CA ALA A 303 -20.59 10.36 -0.30
C ALA A 303 -19.89 9.60 -1.45
N ILE A 304 -18.59 9.31 -1.32
CA ILE A 304 -17.86 8.51 -2.31
C ILE A 304 -18.23 7.04 -2.17
N LEU A 305 -18.35 6.51 -0.94
CA LEU A 305 -18.80 5.14 -0.71
C LEU A 305 -20.23 4.92 -1.23
N GLU A 306 -21.13 5.86 -0.96
CA GLU A 306 -22.52 5.81 -1.45
C GLU A 306 -22.59 5.82 -2.99
N ARG A 307 -21.81 6.69 -3.64
CA ARG A 307 -21.75 6.74 -5.11
C ARG A 307 -21.16 5.46 -5.71
N MET A 308 -20.07 4.94 -5.15
CA MET A 308 -19.49 3.67 -5.59
C MET A 308 -20.47 2.51 -5.41
N ALA A 309 -21.21 2.45 -4.30
CA ALA A 309 -22.25 1.46 -4.09
C ALA A 309 -23.41 1.60 -5.10
N ALA A 310 -23.81 2.83 -5.44
CA ALA A 310 -24.81 3.08 -6.48
C ALA A 310 -24.36 2.63 -7.87
N LEU A 311 -23.05 2.67 -8.15
CA LEU A 311 -22.45 2.08 -9.35
C LEU A 311 -22.37 0.55 -9.29
N GLY A 312 -22.67 -0.10 -8.16
CA GLY A 312 -22.58 -1.56 -8.01
C GLY A 312 -21.22 -2.05 -7.50
N ALA A 313 -20.42 -1.18 -6.86
CA ALA A 313 -19.16 -1.59 -6.24
C ALA A 313 -19.33 -1.86 -4.74
N GLU A 314 -18.74 -2.96 -4.27
CA GLU A 314 -18.62 -3.31 -2.86
C GLU A 314 -17.24 -2.87 -2.34
N VAL A 315 -17.23 -1.77 -1.57
CA VAL A 315 -15.99 -1.19 -1.05
C VAL A 315 -15.71 -1.66 0.37
N MET A 316 -14.57 -2.33 0.57
CA MET A 316 -14.03 -2.71 1.86
C MET A 316 -12.86 -1.80 2.23
N HIS A 317 -12.99 -1.06 3.33
CA HIS A 317 -11.89 -0.27 3.87
C HIS A 317 -10.94 -1.18 4.67
N VAL A 318 -9.65 -1.07 4.40
CA VAL A 318 -8.59 -1.81 5.08
C VAL A 318 -7.51 -0.86 5.56
N TYR A 319 -6.73 -1.28 6.54
CA TYR A 319 -5.59 -0.51 7.02
C TYR A 319 -4.37 -1.38 7.25
N GLY A 320 -3.21 -0.80 6.97
CA GLY A 320 -1.93 -1.23 7.45
C GLY A 320 -0.82 -0.36 6.90
N LEU A 321 0.40 -0.84 6.99
CA LEU A 321 1.61 -0.08 6.71
C LEU A 321 2.53 -0.82 5.74
N THR A 322 3.54 -0.13 5.23
CA THR A 322 4.64 -0.81 4.54
C THR A 322 5.28 -1.83 5.46
N GLU A 323 5.44 -1.53 6.73
CA GLU A 323 5.97 -2.42 7.76
C GLU A 323 5.11 -3.65 8.01
N THR A 324 3.90 -3.72 7.45
CA THR A 324 2.97 -4.85 7.64
C THR A 324 2.51 -5.51 6.34
N TYR A 325 3.28 -5.36 5.26
CA TYR A 325 3.03 -6.00 3.95
C TYR A 325 1.73 -5.51 3.28
N GLY A 326 1.18 -4.39 3.74
CA GLY A 326 -0.17 -3.96 3.39
C GLY A 326 -1.09 -4.07 4.60
N HIS A 327 -2.31 -4.58 4.37
CA HIS A 327 -3.42 -4.53 5.31
C HIS A 327 -3.33 -5.56 6.44
N ILE A 328 -3.58 -5.10 7.67
CA ILE A 328 -3.67 -5.88 8.92
C ILE A 328 -5.05 -5.82 9.56
N SER A 329 -5.89 -4.86 9.17
CA SER A 329 -7.28 -4.76 9.62
C SER A 329 -8.22 -4.48 8.44
N GLN A 330 -9.48 -4.87 8.61
CA GLN A 330 -10.55 -4.69 7.63
C GLN A 330 -11.85 -4.26 8.31
N CYS A 331 -12.56 -3.35 7.64
CA CYS A 331 -13.90 -2.97 7.99
C CYS A 331 -14.90 -4.01 7.47
N LEU A 332 -14.92 -5.17 8.14
CA LEU A 332 -15.82 -6.25 7.80
C LEU A 332 -17.28 -5.80 8.06
N PRO A 333 -18.20 -5.86 7.10
CA PRO A 333 -19.59 -5.52 7.36
C PRO A 333 -20.23 -6.45 8.40
N GLN A 334 -20.96 -5.88 9.37
CA GLN A 334 -21.66 -6.66 10.38
C GLN A 334 -23.15 -6.81 10.04
N PRO A 335 -23.80 -7.92 10.49
CA PRO A 335 -25.25 -8.05 10.43
C PRO A 335 -25.95 -6.83 11.05
N GLY A 336 -26.99 -6.34 10.38
CA GLY A 336 -27.78 -5.20 10.84
C GLY A 336 -27.28 -3.83 10.35
N TRP A 337 -26.01 -3.69 9.92
CA TRP A 337 -25.52 -2.41 9.40
C TRP A 337 -26.32 -1.91 8.19
N ALA A 338 -26.75 -2.81 7.30
CA ALA A 338 -27.55 -2.45 6.13
C ALA A 338 -28.91 -1.81 6.48
N GLY A 339 -29.42 -1.99 7.71
CA GLY A 339 -30.66 -1.40 8.19
C GLY A 339 -30.51 -0.06 8.90
N LEU A 340 -29.27 0.43 9.11
CA LEU A 340 -29.00 1.71 9.75
C LEU A 340 -29.24 2.89 8.79
N ASP A 341 -29.34 4.11 9.32
CA ASP A 341 -29.37 5.31 8.46
C ASP A 341 -28.02 5.48 7.72
N ALA A 342 -28.06 6.16 6.57
CA ALA A 342 -26.90 6.32 5.69
C ALA A 342 -25.68 6.95 6.39
N GLY A 343 -25.91 7.92 7.28
CA GLY A 343 -24.84 8.58 8.03
C GLY A 343 -24.14 7.62 8.99
N THR A 344 -24.90 6.82 9.72
CA THR A 344 -24.36 5.79 10.63
C THR A 344 -23.64 4.69 9.86
N GLN A 345 -24.22 4.20 8.74
CA GLN A 345 -23.57 3.22 7.87
C GLN A 345 -22.20 3.72 7.39
N ALA A 346 -22.14 4.96 6.92
CA ALA A 346 -20.90 5.53 6.43
C ALA A 346 -19.87 5.74 7.55
N SER A 347 -20.32 6.15 8.75
CA SER A 347 -19.46 6.25 9.94
C SER A 347 -18.84 4.90 10.31
N HIS A 348 -19.62 3.82 10.28
CA HIS A 348 -19.12 2.46 10.51
C HIS A 348 -18.16 2.02 9.42
N ARG A 349 -18.50 2.20 8.14
CA ARG A 349 -17.64 1.83 7.00
C ARG A 349 -16.32 2.61 6.93
N ALA A 350 -16.25 3.79 7.54
CA ALA A 350 -15.03 4.59 7.63
C ALA A 350 -14.00 4.06 8.66
N ARG A 351 -14.39 3.15 9.55
CA ARG A 351 -13.47 2.55 10.54
C ARG A 351 -12.44 1.67 9.85
N GLN A 352 -11.28 1.47 10.48
CA GLN A 352 -10.26 0.51 10.04
C GLN A 352 -10.60 -0.93 10.42
N GLY A 353 -11.52 -1.07 11.37
CA GLY A 353 -12.22 -2.30 11.66
C GLY A 353 -11.44 -3.27 12.53
N VAL A 354 -11.54 -4.54 12.21
CA VAL A 354 -11.04 -5.66 13.01
C VAL A 354 -9.83 -6.30 12.34
N ALA A 355 -9.02 -7.03 13.11
CA ALA A 355 -7.85 -7.73 12.57
C ALA A 355 -8.22 -8.67 11.42
N LEU A 356 -7.33 -8.77 10.42
CA LEU A 356 -7.45 -9.78 9.37
C LEU A 356 -7.20 -11.20 9.93
N PRO A 357 -7.68 -12.26 9.23
CA PRO A 357 -7.58 -13.64 9.72
C PRO A 357 -6.17 -14.17 10.00
N MET A 358 -5.14 -13.64 9.34
CA MET A 358 -3.73 -14.05 9.54
C MET A 358 -2.97 -13.21 10.58
N VAL A 359 -3.64 -12.28 11.27
CA VAL A 359 -3.02 -11.40 12.25
C VAL A 359 -3.29 -11.90 13.67
N GLU A 360 -2.23 -12.25 14.40
CA GLU A 360 -2.33 -12.83 15.75
C GLU A 360 -2.65 -11.82 16.87
N GLY A 361 -2.53 -10.52 16.60
CA GLY A 361 -2.91 -9.48 17.55
C GLY A 361 -2.88 -8.08 16.96
N VAL A 362 -3.97 -7.33 17.15
CA VAL A 362 -4.03 -5.88 16.98
C VAL A 362 -4.69 -5.32 18.23
N ALA A 363 -4.02 -4.38 18.89
CA ALA A 363 -4.55 -3.72 20.09
C ALA A 363 -4.28 -2.22 20.01
N VAL A 364 -5.12 -1.44 20.68
CA VAL A 364 -4.85 -0.02 20.93
C VAL A 364 -4.39 0.09 22.37
N ILE A 365 -3.13 0.47 22.57
CA ILE A 365 -2.46 0.44 23.88
C ILE A 365 -2.09 1.85 24.29
N ASP A 366 -2.41 2.22 25.52
CA ASP A 366 -1.87 3.45 26.12
C ASP A 366 -0.38 3.26 26.44
N ARG A 367 0.46 4.08 25.79
CA ARG A 367 1.92 4.06 25.94
C ARG A 367 2.40 4.33 27.37
N GLN A 368 1.64 5.06 28.18
CA GLN A 368 2.03 5.39 29.55
C GLN A 368 1.78 4.21 30.50
N THR A 369 0.67 3.50 30.29
CA THR A 369 0.26 2.41 31.19
C THR A 369 0.67 1.02 30.69
N GLY A 370 0.97 0.89 29.39
CA GLY A 370 1.24 -0.39 28.73
C GLY A 370 0.01 -1.31 28.64
N ARG A 371 -1.20 -0.75 28.82
CA ARG A 371 -2.45 -1.51 28.85
C ARG A 371 -3.37 -1.15 27.68
N PRO A 372 -4.20 -2.08 27.20
CA PRO A 372 -5.24 -1.75 26.23
C PRO A 372 -6.17 -0.64 26.74
N VAL A 373 -6.55 0.27 25.86
CA VAL A 373 -7.55 1.31 26.16
C VAL A 373 -8.95 0.70 26.29
N PRO A 374 -9.87 1.31 27.07
CA PRO A 374 -11.27 0.90 27.09
C PRO A 374 -11.92 1.03 25.70
N ALA A 375 -12.90 0.17 25.43
CA ALA A 375 -13.67 0.15 24.19
C ALA A 375 -14.85 1.15 24.24
N ASP A 376 -14.54 2.43 24.41
CA ASP A 376 -15.51 3.53 24.56
C ASP A 376 -15.64 4.42 23.31
N GLY A 377 -14.83 4.19 22.27
CA GLY A 377 -14.77 5.00 21.06
C GLY A 377 -14.12 6.38 21.24
N GLU A 378 -13.59 6.68 22.44
CA GLU A 378 -13.10 7.99 22.85
C GLU A 378 -11.65 7.97 23.34
N THR A 379 -11.30 7.01 24.19
CA THR A 379 -9.98 6.90 24.81
C THR A 379 -8.93 6.51 23.76
N GLN A 380 -7.97 7.41 23.55
CA GLN A 380 -6.93 7.22 22.54
C GLN A 380 -5.74 6.43 23.09
N GLY A 381 -5.22 5.52 22.28
CA GLY A 381 -3.93 4.87 22.46
C GLY A 381 -3.23 4.70 21.12
N GLU A 382 -2.15 3.93 21.08
CA GLU A 382 -1.41 3.61 19.86
C GLU A 382 -1.74 2.20 19.36
N ILE A 383 -1.86 2.03 18.04
CA ILE A 383 -2.02 0.70 17.46
C ILE A 383 -0.70 -0.08 17.60
N ALA A 384 -0.80 -1.21 18.31
CA ALA A 384 0.24 -2.21 18.48
C ALA A 384 -0.17 -3.49 17.74
N ILE A 385 0.76 -4.06 16.97
CA ILE A 385 0.52 -5.15 16.03
C ILE A 385 1.48 -6.30 16.32
N ARG A 386 0.95 -7.53 16.34
CA ARG A 386 1.73 -8.75 16.41
C ARG A 386 1.26 -9.67 15.30
N ALA A 387 2.09 -9.83 14.28
CA ALA A 387 1.77 -10.71 13.17
C ALA A 387 3.02 -11.33 12.54
N ASN A 388 2.86 -12.50 11.90
CA ASN A 388 3.86 -13.02 10.97
C ASN A 388 4.02 -12.14 9.70
N THR A 389 3.10 -11.21 9.48
CA THR A 389 3.13 -10.19 8.43
C THR A 389 3.68 -8.85 8.94
N VAL A 390 4.39 -8.80 10.07
CA VAL A 390 5.23 -7.66 10.44
C VAL A 390 6.60 -7.80 9.77
N MET A 391 7.19 -6.68 9.33
CA MET A 391 8.50 -6.63 8.69
C MET A 391 9.57 -7.37 9.49
N LYS A 392 10.62 -7.83 8.80
CA LYS A 392 11.82 -8.35 9.46
C LYS A 392 12.58 -7.25 10.22
N GLY A 393 12.51 -6.02 9.72
CA GLY A 393 13.15 -4.83 10.30
C GLY A 393 13.47 -3.80 9.23
N TYR A 394 14.08 -2.69 9.67
CA TYR A 394 14.58 -1.65 8.76
C TYR A 394 16.02 -1.96 8.32
N TYR A 395 16.25 -2.00 7.01
CA TYR A 395 17.56 -2.26 6.41
C TYR A 395 18.61 -1.23 6.85
N LYS A 396 19.77 -1.72 7.29
CA LYS A 396 20.89 -0.91 7.84
C LYS A 396 20.47 0.04 8.99
N ASN A 397 19.36 -0.23 9.68
CA ASN A 397 18.86 0.61 10.76
C ASN A 397 18.35 -0.21 11.98
N PRO A 398 19.27 -0.84 12.73
CA PRO A 398 18.90 -1.65 13.90
C PRO A 398 18.26 -0.81 15.01
N GLN A 399 18.66 0.46 15.17
CA GLN A 399 18.08 1.35 16.18
C GLN A 399 16.59 1.59 15.92
N ALA A 400 16.21 2.05 14.71
CA ALA A 400 14.81 2.29 14.40
C ALA A 400 13.98 0.99 14.45
N THR A 401 14.62 -0.16 14.19
CA THR A 401 13.96 -1.47 14.32
C THR A 401 13.64 -1.77 15.78
N ALA A 402 14.59 -1.59 16.70
CA ALA A 402 14.39 -1.80 18.13
C ALA A 402 13.43 -0.77 18.77
N GLU A 403 13.36 0.45 18.23
CA GLU A 403 12.37 1.46 18.65
C GLU A 403 10.95 1.07 18.22
N ALA A 404 10.79 0.48 17.03
CA ALA A 404 9.49 0.07 16.51
C ALA A 404 9.01 -1.28 17.06
N MET A 405 9.92 -2.18 17.48
CA MET A 405 9.60 -3.52 17.97
C MET A 405 9.94 -3.65 19.46
N GLN A 406 8.94 -3.51 20.32
CA GLN A 406 9.11 -3.51 21.78
C GLN A 406 7.97 -4.28 22.45
N ASP A 407 8.28 -4.94 23.58
CA ASP A 407 7.29 -5.66 24.41
C ASP A 407 6.46 -6.72 23.66
N GLY A 408 7.05 -7.32 22.61
CA GLY A 408 6.39 -8.32 21.76
C GLY A 408 5.43 -7.72 20.72
N TRP A 409 5.45 -6.39 20.54
CA TRP A 409 4.63 -5.65 19.59
C TRP A 409 5.47 -4.88 18.58
N PHE A 410 4.95 -4.76 17.36
CA PHE A 410 5.29 -3.67 16.45
C PHE A 410 4.37 -2.49 16.71
N TRP A 411 4.96 -1.33 16.99
CA TRP A 411 4.26 -0.10 17.27
C TRP A 411 4.12 0.75 16.01
N SER A 412 2.88 1.01 15.57
CA SER A 412 2.63 1.64 14.27
C SER A 412 2.90 3.15 14.23
N GLY A 413 2.88 3.81 15.39
CA GLY A 413 2.87 5.28 15.50
C GLY A 413 1.52 5.94 15.15
N ASP A 414 0.49 5.16 14.84
CA ASP A 414 -0.86 5.64 14.53
C ASP A 414 -1.74 5.57 15.79
N GLY A 415 -2.32 6.71 16.17
CA GLY A 415 -3.21 6.86 17.31
C GLY A 415 -4.65 6.49 16.94
N ALA A 416 -5.30 5.70 17.79
CA ALA A 416 -6.62 5.14 17.51
C ALA A 416 -7.46 5.01 18.77
N VAL A 417 -8.74 4.72 18.56
CA VAL A 417 -9.73 4.34 19.59
C VAL A 417 -10.31 2.97 19.25
N VAL A 418 -10.92 2.33 20.24
CA VAL A 418 -11.66 1.06 20.08
C VAL A 418 -13.12 1.31 20.41
N PHE A 419 -14.03 0.88 19.54
CA PHE A 419 -15.47 0.91 19.79
C PHE A 419 -15.92 -0.34 20.56
N ASP A 420 -17.12 -0.28 21.14
CA ASP A 420 -17.75 -1.37 21.90
C ASP A 420 -17.92 -2.68 21.11
N ASP A 421 -18.07 -2.57 19.79
CA ASP A 421 -18.08 -3.68 18.83
C ASP A 421 -16.67 -4.22 18.48
N GLY A 422 -15.61 -3.69 19.09
CA GLY A 422 -14.22 -4.06 18.88
C GLY A 422 -13.56 -3.43 17.66
N TYR A 423 -14.26 -2.55 16.92
CA TYR A 423 -13.71 -1.92 15.73
C TYR A 423 -12.72 -0.82 16.12
N ILE A 424 -11.58 -0.81 15.43
CA ILE A 424 -10.58 0.25 15.58
C ILE A 424 -10.89 1.38 14.60
N GLN A 425 -10.77 2.61 15.08
CA GLN A 425 -10.75 3.80 14.22
C GLN A 425 -9.52 4.65 14.53
N ILE A 426 -8.74 4.90 13.49
CA ILE A 426 -7.60 5.80 13.55
C ILE A 426 -8.10 7.22 13.70
N ARG A 427 -7.56 7.93 14.69
CA ARG A 427 -7.87 9.35 14.95
C ARG A 427 -6.79 10.26 14.43
N ASP A 428 -5.52 9.90 14.55
CA ASP A 428 -4.43 10.69 13.98
C ASP A 428 -3.12 9.89 13.98
N ARG A 429 -2.04 10.43 13.42
CA ARG A 429 -0.71 10.02 13.83
C ARG A 429 -0.37 10.70 15.14
N LEU A 430 0.30 10.01 16.06
CA LEU A 430 0.70 10.63 17.33
C LEU A 430 1.55 11.90 17.13
N LYS A 431 2.32 11.95 16.03
CA LYS A 431 3.13 13.12 15.65
C LYS A 431 2.36 14.24 14.94
N ASP A 432 1.09 14.02 14.65
CA ASP A 432 0.17 14.94 13.96
C ASP A 432 -0.94 15.46 14.89
N VAL A 433 -1.09 14.90 16.11
CA VAL A 433 -1.96 15.44 17.17
C VAL A 433 -1.51 16.86 17.52
N ILE A 434 -2.47 17.78 17.52
CA ILE A 434 -2.25 19.21 17.79
C ILE A 434 -2.60 19.48 19.25
N ILE A 435 -1.67 20.02 20.04
CA ILE A 435 -1.94 20.33 21.45
C ILE A 435 -2.37 21.79 21.57
N SER A 436 -3.68 22.03 21.58
CA SER A 436 -4.24 23.38 21.62
C SER A 436 -4.80 23.70 23.01
N GLY A 437 -4.11 24.55 23.75
CA GLY A 437 -4.54 24.98 25.09
C GLY A 437 -4.49 23.89 26.16
N GLY A 438 -3.66 22.86 25.96
CA GLY A 438 -3.60 21.68 26.84
C GLY A 438 -4.55 20.54 26.43
N GLU A 439 -5.37 20.75 25.40
CA GLU A 439 -6.28 19.74 24.86
C GLU A 439 -5.73 19.12 23.56
N ASN A 440 -5.90 17.81 23.41
CA ASN A 440 -5.51 17.10 22.18
C ASN A 440 -6.57 17.33 21.09
N VAL A 441 -6.15 17.88 19.96
CA VAL A 441 -6.97 18.05 18.76
C VAL A 441 -6.45 17.12 17.67
N SER A 442 -7.31 16.19 17.23
CA SER A 442 -7.03 15.35 16.07
C SER A 442 -7.16 16.21 14.80
N SER A 443 -6.10 16.25 14.00
CA SER A 443 -6.11 16.90 12.71
C SER A 443 -7.09 16.22 11.73
N VAL A 444 -7.21 14.89 11.80
CA VAL A 444 -8.13 14.11 10.96
C VAL A 444 -9.60 14.38 11.31
N GLU A 445 -9.93 14.59 12.59
CA GLU A 445 -11.29 14.96 13.01
C GLU A 445 -11.70 16.30 12.37
N VAL A 446 -10.78 17.27 12.38
CA VAL A 446 -11.01 18.58 11.76
C VAL A 446 -11.12 18.46 10.24
N GLU A 447 -10.25 17.67 9.60
CA GLU A 447 -10.32 17.35 8.17
C GLU A 447 -11.66 16.70 7.79
N ALA A 448 -12.15 15.73 8.57
CA ALA A 448 -13.40 15.04 8.31
C ALA A 448 -14.62 15.99 8.36
N VAL A 449 -14.57 17.05 9.17
CA VAL A 449 -15.56 18.12 9.14
C VAL A 449 -15.38 18.97 7.89
N LEU A 450 -14.17 19.44 7.59
CA LEU A 450 -13.88 20.24 6.39
C LEU A 450 -14.35 19.56 5.09
N TYR A 451 -14.18 18.24 4.98
CA TYR A 451 -14.63 17.46 3.81
C TYR A 451 -16.15 17.43 3.62
N ARG A 452 -16.94 17.83 4.62
CA ARG A 452 -18.40 18.00 4.49
C ARG A 452 -18.79 19.33 3.84
N HIS A 453 -17.86 20.28 3.72
CA HIS A 453 -18.14 21.58 3.11
C HIS A 453 -18.31 21.43 1.58
N PRO A 454 -19.39 21.99 0.98
CA PRO A 454 -19.72 21.81 -0.44
C PRO A 454 -18.68 22.39 -1.40
N ASP A 455 -17.84 23.31 -0.93
CA ASP A 455 -16.80 23.94 -1.75
C ASP A 455 -15.41 23.33 -1.61
N ILE A 456 -15.17 22.44 -0.64
CA ILE A 456 -13.82 21.89 -0.36
C ILE A 456 -13.57 20.60 -1.14
N GLN A 457 -12.58 20.61 -2.03
CA GLN A 457 -12.09 19.43 -2.75
C GLN A 457 -11.13 18.60 -1.88
N THR A 458 -10.14 19.26 -1.29
CA THR A 458 -9.13 18.63 -0.42
C THR A 458 -8.90 19.52 0.79
N ALA A 459 -8.78 18.92 1.98
CA ALA A 459 -8.35 19.61 3.18
C ALA A 459 -7.23 18.84 3.89
N ALA A 460 -6.30 19.58 4.50
CA ALA A 460 -5.26 19.04 5.35
C ALA A 460 -5.04 19.95 6.55
N VAL A 461 -4.96 19.40 7.75
CA VAL A 461 -4.82 20.16 8.98
C VAL A 461 -3.48 19.82 9.64
N VAL A 462 -2.78 20.86 10.07
CA VAL A 462 -1.51 20.74 10.78
C VAL A 462 -1.48 21.68 11.99
N ALA A 463 -0.63 21.37 12.96
CA ALA A 463 -0.33 22.26 14.07
C ALA A 463 0.37 23.53 13.56
N ARG A 464 -0.15 24.70 13.95
CA ARG A 464 0.52 25.99 13.81
C ARG A 464 0.80 26.56 15.21
N PRO A 465 2.02 27.07 15.49
CA PRO A 465 2.30 27.78 16.73
C PRO A 465 1.29 28.92 16.97
N HIS A 466 0.77 29.02 18.18
CA HIS A 466 -0.24 30.00 18.54
C HIS A 466 0.08 30.67 19.88
N PRO A 467 0.15 32.02 19.96
CA PRO A 467 0.62 32.73 21.15
C PRO A 467 -0.20 32.47 22.41
N LYS A 468 -1.52 32.22 22.25
CA LYS A 468 -2.42 31.92 23.37
C LYS A 468 -2.50 30.44 23.76
N TRP A 469 -2.31 29.53 22.80
CA TRP A 469 -2.72 28.12 22.93
C TRP A 469 -1.54 27.15 22.85
N GLY A 470 -0.32 27.65 22.67
CA GLY A 470 0.84 26.84 22.32
C GLY A 470 0.79 26.48 20.84
N GLU A 471 -0.16 25.64 20.45
CA GLU A 471 -0.48 25.30 19.07
C GLU A 471 -1.97 25.51 18.78
N ALA A 472 -2.31 25.64 17.51
CA ALA A 472 -3.69 25.69 17.04
C ALA A 472 -3.82 24.99 15.69
N PRO A 473 -5.00 24.41 15.36
CA PRO A 473 -5.21 23.83 14.05
C PRO A 473 -5.18 24.89 12.95
N CYS A 474 -4.39 24.65 11.91
CA CYS A 474 -4.35 25.41 10.68
C CYS A 474 -4.77 24.50 9.53
N ALA A 475 -5.79 24.91 8.77
CA ALA A 475 -6.30 24.15 7.63
C ALA A 475 -5.71 24.67 6.33
N PHE A 476 -5.14 23.78 5.53
CA PHE A 476 -4.85 24.00 4.12
C PHE A 476 -6.03 23.46 3.31
N VAL A 477 -6.52 24.24 2.34
CA VAL A 477 -7.75 23.93 1.59
C VAL A 477 -7.55 24.13 0.09
N GLU A 478 -7.90 23.10 -0.67
CA GLU A 478 -8.14 23.19 -2.12
C GLU A 478 -9.66 23.24 -2.35
N LEU A 479 -10.11 24.25 -3.09
CA LEU A 479 -11.53 24.38 -3.45
C LEU A 479 -11.86 23.59 -4.72
N ARG A 480 -13.11 23.17 -4.84
CA ARG A 480 -13.64 22.60 -6.07
C ARG A 480 -13.60 23.63 -7.20
N ALA A 481 -13.44 23.17 -8.44
CA ALA A 481 -13.41 24.04 -9.60
C ALA A 481 -14.70 24.88 -9.69
N GLY A 482 -14.55 26.21 -9.74
CA GLY A 482 -15.67 27.15 -9.79
C GLY A 482 -16.27 27.55 -8.43
N SER A 483 -15.86 26.92 -7.33
CA SER A 483 -16.26 27.32 -5.98
C SER A 483 -15.47 28.53 -5.47
N GLN A 484 -16.07 29.28 -4.54
CA GLN A 484 -15.42 30.36 -3.79
C GLN A 484 -15.79 30.23 -2.31
N ALA A 485 -14.78 30.25 -1.45
CA ALA A 485 -14.96 30.32 -0.01
C ALA A 485 -13.85 31.19 0.58
N ASP A 486 -14.13 31.88 1.69
CA ASP A 486 -13.14 32.64 2.44
C ASP A 486 -12.81 31.96 3.78
N GLU A 487 -11.72 32.37 4.42
CA GLU A 487 -11.27 31.80 5.69
C GLU A 487 -12.36 31.86 6.78
N ALA A 488 -13.10 32.97 6.85
CA ALA A 488 -14.12 33.17 7.87
C ALA A 488 -15.30 32.19 7.72
N SER A 489 -15.75 31.96 6.47
CA SER A 489 -16.82 31.02 6.15
C SER A 489 -16.45 29.57 6.48
N ILE A 490 -15.21 29.15 6.16
CA ILE A 490 -14.72 27.81 6.49
C ILE A 490 -14.59 27.62 8.01
N ILE A 491 -14.08 28.62 8.74
CA ILE A 491 -13.99 28.58 10.20
C ILE A 491 -15.39 28.56 10.84
N ALA A 492 -16.34 29.33 10.32
CA ALA A 492 -17.73 29.35 10.79
C ALA A 492 -18.37 27.98 10.64
N PHE A 493 -18.25 27.36 9.45
CA PHE A 493 -18.73 26.01 9.21
C PHE A 493 -18.12 24.99 10.16
N CYS A 494 -16.80 25.05 10.39
CA CYS A 494 -16.14 24.18 11.36
C CYS A 494 -16.66 24.40 12.78
N ARG A 495 -16.99 25.64 13.17
CA ARG A 495 -17.49 25.97 14.51
C ARG A 495 -18.91 25.46 14.76
N GLU A 496 -19.72 25.28 13.72
CA GLU A 496 -21.05 24.66 13.81
C GLU A 496 -20.98 23.16 14.09
N HIS A 497 -19.85 22.52 13.78
CA HIS A 497 -19.69 21.05 13.82
C HIS A 497 -18.59 20.57 14.78
N LEU A 498 -17.75 21.47 15.30
CA LEU A 498 -16.65 21.16 16.21
C LEU A 498 -16.68 22.04 17.45
N ALA A 499 -16.21 21.48 18.57
CA ALA A 499 -15.95 22.26 19.78
C ALA A 499 -14.93 23.39 19.49
N GLY A 500 -15.11 24.54 20.16
CA GLY A 500 -14.35 25.76 19.83
C GLY A 500 -12.83 25.64 19.92
N PHE A 501 -12.29 24.75 20.76
CA PHE A 501 -10.85 24.49 20.83
C PHE A 501 -10.32 23.66 19.65
N LYS A 502 -11.18 22.86 19.01
CA LYS A 502 -10.86 22.06 17.81
C LYS A 502 -11.00 22.83 16.50
N THR A 503 -11.80 23.90 16.48
CA THR A 503 -12.01 24.72 15.28
C THR A 503 -10.69 25.33 14.79
N PRO A 504 -10.36 25.24 13.48
CA PRO A 504 -9.21 25.93 12.89
C PRO A 504 -9.14 27.40 13.29
N LYS A 505 -7.93 27.87 13.55
CA LYS A 505 -7.66 29.29 13.84
C LYS A 505 -7.10 30.03 12.64
N SER A 506 -6.70 29.30 11.59
CA SER A 506 -6.38 29.86 10.30
C SER A 506 -6.71 28.89 9.17
N VAL A 507 -7.03 29.43 8.00
CA VAL A 507 -7.27 28.68 6.75
C VAL A 507 -6.42 29.27 5.63
N ILE A 508 -5.65 28.42 4.95
CA ILE A 508 -4.75 28.79 3.86
C ILE A 508 -5.24 28.09 2.59
N PHE A 509 -5.49 28.86 1.54
CA PHE A 509 -5.91 28.34 0.24
C PHE A 509 -4.71 28.18 -0.68
N GLU A 510 -4.21 26.95 -0.81
CA GLU A 510 -3.08 26.61 -1.69
C GLU A 510 -3.13 25.13 -2.09
N PRO A 511 -2.39 24.73 -3.15
CA PRO A 511 -2.25 23.33 -3.52
C PRO A 511 -1.64 22.49 -2.39
N ILE A 512 -2.26 21.36 -2.06
CA ILE A 512 -1.85 20.48 -0.96
C ILE A 512 -0.89 19.42 -1.53
N PRO A 513 0.36 19.31 -1.00
CA PRO A 513 1.33 18.33 -1.47
C PRO A 513 0.87 16.91 -1.13
N LYS A 514 0.86 16.04 -2.14
CA LYS A 514 0.42 14.64 -2.06
C LYS A 514 1.50 13.72 -2.59
N THR A 515 1.66 12.55 -1.99
CA THR A 515 2.52 11.47 -2.53
C THR A 515 1.95 10.94 -3.84
N SER A 516 2.72 10.08 -4.52
CA SER A 516 2.26 9.38 -5.71
C SER A 516 1.00 8.53 -5.50
N THR A 517 0.78 8.07 -4.27
CA THR A 517 -0.38 7.29 -3.83
C THR A 517 -1.55 8.17 -3.36
N GLY A 518 -1.47 9.49 -3.51
CA GLY A 518 -2.51 10.43 -3.10
C GLY A 518 -2.52 10.78 -1.61
N LYS A 519 -1.53 10.32 -0.83
CA LYS A 519 -1.43 10.63 0.61
C LYS A 519 -0.88 12.03 0.83
N VAL A 520 -1.56 12.85 1.63
CA VAL A 520 -1.10 14.21 1.98
C VAL A 520 0.25 14.17 2.70
N GLN A 521 1.19 15.03 2.29
CA GLN A 521 2.50 15.17 2.91
C GLN A 521 2.50 16.29 3.97
N LYS A 522 1.86 16.04 5.13
CA LYS A 522 1.72 17.02 6.23
C LYS A 522 3.04 17.60 6.75
N PHE A 523 4.17 16.92 6.57
CA PHE A 523 5.48 17.48 6.94
C PHE A 523 5.86 18.70 6.07
N GLN A 524 5.50 18.69 4.78
CA GLN A 524 5.73 19.83 3.89
C GLN A 524 4.85 21.01 4.31
N LEU A 525 3.59 20.74 4.62
CA LEU A 525 2.67 21.76 5.17
C LEU A 525 3.19 22.34 6.49
N ARG A 526 3.74 21.51 7.39
CA ARG A 526 4.40 21.99 8.62
C ARG A 526 5.63 22.84 8.35
N ASN A 527 6.44 22.50 7.35
CA ASN A 527 7.56 23.35 6.92
C ASN A 527 7.04 24.66 6.34
N ARG A 528 5.96 24.62 5.55
CA ARG A 528 5.31 25.79 4.99
C ARG A 528 4.78 26.74 6.09
N ILE A 529 4.20 26.20 7.16
CA ILE A 529 3.83 26.99 8.33
C ILE A 529 5.04 27.71 8.93
N LYS A 530 6.19 27.05 9.07
CA LYS A 530 7.42 27.69 9.59
C LYS A 530 7.92 28.83 8.70
N GLU A 531 7.73 28.73 7.38
CA GLU A 531 8.07 29.79 6.44
C GLU A 531 7.12 30.99 6.53
N LEU A 532 5.86 30.77 6.92
CA LEU A 532 4.82 31.79 7.02
C LEU A 532 4.88 32.59 8.34
N GLY A 533 5.72 32.19 9.30
CA GLY A 533 5.74 32.71 10.67
C GLY A 533 4.75 31.95 11.54
#